data_AF-A0A847ZDA1-F1
#
_entry.id   AF-A0A847ZDA1-F1
#
_cell.length_a   1.000
_cell.length_b   1.000
_cell.length_c   1.000
_cell.angle_alpha   90.00
_cell.angle_beta   90.00
_cell.angle_gamma   90.00
#
_symmetry.space_group_name_H-M   'P 1'
#
loop_
_entity.id
_entity.type
_entity.pdbx_description
1 polymer ?
#
loop_
_entity_poly.entity_id
_entity_poly.type
_entity_poly.pdbx_seq_one_letter_code
_entity_poly.pdbx_strand_id
1 'polypeptide(L)' 'MPWYAVSTKSRHEYKAYTLLVQKSLTTFLPEMEVWSKRKDRKKKIMVPLFPGYLFVNADLDNETKLA' A
#
# COMPACT_ATOMS: atom_id res chain seq x y z
N MET A 1 19.40 -1.39 -1.48
CA MET A 1 18.20 -1.36 -2.33
C MET A 1 17.36 -0.13 -2.03
N PRO A 2 17.07 0.69 -3.05
CA PRO A 2 16.27 1.91 -2.92
C PRO A 2 14.78 1.63 -2.63
N TRP A 3 14.12 2.61 -2.01
CA TRP A 3 12.68 2.61 -1.79
C TRP A 3 12.00 3.56 -2.76
N TYR A 4 10.89 3.12 -3.34
CA TYR A 4 10.09 3.90 -4.28
C TYR A 4 8.67 4.06 -3.79
N ALA A 5 8.11 5.25 -3.99
CA ALA A 5 6.69 5.51 -3.78
C ALA A 5 5.92 5.16 -5.06
N VAL A 6 4.92 4.29 -4.92
CA VAL A 6 4.02 3.89 -6.00
C VAL A 6 2.67 4.54 -5.76
N SER A 7 2.22 5.34 -6.73
CA SER A 7 0.87 5.89 -6.73
C SER A 7 -0.14 4.82 -7.14
N THR A 8 -1.23 4.72 -6.40
CA THR A 8 -2.32 3.77 -6.63
C THR A 8 -3.61 4.49 -6.98
N LYS A 9 -4.52 3.77 -7.63
CA LYS A 9 -5.89 4.25 -7.82
C LYS A 9 -6.58 4.36 -6.45
N SER A 10 -7.54 5.28 -6.34
CA SER A 10 -8.32 5.51 -5.12
C SER A 10 -8.84 4.18 -4.52
N ARG A 11 -8.55 3.93 -3.24
CA ARG A 11 -8.98 2.72 -2.49
C ARG A 11 -8.41 1.39 -3.00
N HIS A 12 -7.38 1.41 -3.85
CA HIS A 12 -6.73 0.21 -4.37
C HIS A 12 -5.40 -0.11 -3.67
N GLU A 13 -5.05 0.58 -2.60
CA GLU A 13 -3.80 0.42 -1.85
C GLU A 13 -3.62 -1.03 -1.41
N TYR A 14 -4.65 -1.62 -0.78
CA TYR A 14 -4.64 -3.02 -0.33
C TYR A 14 -4.51 -4.02 -1.48
N LYS A 15 -5.24 -3.79 -2.58
CA LYS A 15 -5.19 -4.68 -3.75
C LYS A 15 -3.80 -4.63 -4.40
N ALA A 16 -3.24 -3.45 -4.55
CA ALA A 16 -1.90 -3.26 -5.10
C ALA A 16 -0.84 -3.89 -4.19
N TYR A 17 -0.94 -3.69 -2.87
CA TYR A 17 -0.08 -4.34 -1.89
C TYR A 17 -0.11 -5.87 -2.05
N THR A 18 -1.30 -6.50 -2.04
CA THR A 18 -1.42 -7.95 -2.21
C THR A 18 -0.81 -8.45 -3.52
N LEU A 19 -1.06 -7.75 -4.64
CA LEU A 19 -0.50 -8.13 -5.94
C LEU A 19 1.04 -8.02 -5.97
N LEU A 20 1.61 -7.01 -5.33
CA LEU A 20 3.06 -6.82 -5.29
C LEU A 20 3.74 -7.83 -4.35
N VAL A 21 3.12 -8.13 -3.21
CA VAL A 21 3.58 -9.22 -2.32
C VAL A 21 3.53 -10.56 -3.04
N GLN A 22 2.47 -10.83 -3.82
CA GLN A 22 2.38 -12.05 -4.64
C GLN A 22 3.47 -12.13 -5.71
N LYS A 23 3.92 -10.99 -6.24
CA LYS A 23 5.09 -10.88 -7.13
C LYS A 23 6.44 -10.95 -6.40
N SER A 24 6.45 -11.34 -5.13
CA SER A 24 7.65 -11.43 -4.27
C SER A 24 8.42 -10.13 -4.14
N LEU A 25 7.73 -8.99 -4.25
CA LEU A 25 8.33 -7.68 -4.00
C LEU A 25 8.19 -7.31 -2.53
N THR A 26 9.27 -6.78 -1.97
CA THR A 26 9.25 -6.21 -0.64
C THR A 26 8.43 -4.93 -0.67
N THR A 27 7.23 -4.97 -0.11
CA THR A 27 6.30 -3.84 -0.13
C THR A 27 5.90 -3.42 1.27
N PHE A 28 5.61 -2.14 1.41
CA PHE A 28 5.26 -1.52 2.67
C PHE A 28 4.06 -0.58 2.46
N LEU A 29 2.97 -0.91 3.14
CA LEU A 29 1.76 -0.09 3.22
C LEU A 29 1.62 0.37 4.68
N PRO A 30 2.07 1.58 5.04
CA PRO A 30 1.93 2.08 6.39
C PRO A 30 0.45 2.37 6.67
N GLU A 31 -0.07 1.81 7.76
CA GLU A 31 -1.44 1.99 8.22
C GLU A 31 -1.47 2.57 9.64
N MET A 32 -2.52 3.33 9.94
CA MET A 32 -2.80 3.83 11.28
C MET A 32 -4.23 3.48 11.71
N GLU A 33 -4.41 3.26 12.99
CA GLU A 33 -5.72 3.04 13.59
C GLU A 33 -6.40 4.39 13.86
N VAL A 34 -7.59 4.60 13.30
CA VAL A 34 -8.39 5.81 13.52
C VAL A 34 -9.80 5.48 13.98
N TRP A 35 -10.39 6.38 14.78
CA TRP A 35 -11.79 6.29 15.14
C TRP A 35 -12.69 6.78 14.00
N SER A 36 -13.44 5.87 13.39
CA SER A 36 -14.51 6.22 12.45
C SER A 36 -15.82 6.42 13.21
N LYS A 37 -16.36 7.64 13.18
CA LYS A 37 -17.70 7.95 13.67
C LYS A 37 -18.67 7.95 12.49
N ARG A 38 -19.50 6.91 12.40
CA ARG A 38 -20.70 6.87 11.54
C ARG A 38 -21.93 7.23 12.38
N LYS A 39 -23.05 7.54 11.72
CA LYS A 39 -24.28 8.07 12.33
C LYS A 39 -24.64 7.41 13.66
N ASP A 40 -24.56 6.08 13.73
CA ASP A 40 -24.96 5.31 14.92
C ASP A 40 -23.81 4.56 15.60
N ARG A 41 -22.56 4.62 15.08
CA ARG A 41 -21.45 3.79 15.58
C ARG A 41 -20.10 4.49 15.57
N LYS A 42 -19.33 4.30 16.64
CA LYS A 42 -17.87 4.55 16.68
C LYS A 42 -17.15 3.22 16.52
N LYS A 43 -16.34 3.07 15.47
CA LYS A 43 -15.53 1.86 15.23
C LYS A 43 -14.09 2.28 14.95
N LYS A 44 -13.13 1.56 15.50
CA LYS A 44 -11.73 1.69 15.10
C LYS A 44 -11.52 1.02 13.74
N ILE A 45 -10.91 1.74 12.80
CA ILE A 45 -10.60 1.24 11.47
C ILE A 45 -9.12 1.49 11.18
N MET A 46 -8.53 0.62 10.37
CA MET A 46 -7.22 0.88 9.79
C MET A 46 -7.41 1.73 8.53
N VAL A 47 -6.59 2.77 8.39
CA VAL A 47 -6.52 3.59 7.18
C VAL A 47 -5.06 3.73 6.76
N PRO A 48 -4.78 3.85 5.45
CA PRO A 48 -3.43 4.16 4.98
C PRO A 48 -2.94 5.49 5.57
N LEU A 49 -1.72 5.50 6.09
CA LEU A 49 -1.07 6.72 6.58
C LEU A 49 -0.84 7.73 5.44
N PHE A 50 -0.55 7.20 4.24
CA PHE A 50 -0.43 7.97 2.99
C PHE A 50 -1.45 7.46 1.98
N PRO A 51 -2.68 8.00 1.96
CA PRO A 51 -3.72 7.58 1.02
C PRO A 51 -3.25 7.69 -0.42
N GLY A 52 -3.54 6.68 -1.24
CA GLY A 52 -3.10 6.62 -2.63
C GLY A 52 -1.63 6.25 -2.84
N TYR A 53 -0.84 6.02 -1.79
CA TYR A 53 0.57 5.61 -1.92
C TYR A 53 0.86 4.29 -1.22
N LEU A 54 1.79 3.52 -1.80
CA LEU A 54 2.47 2.41 -1.17
C LEU A 54 3.96 2.49 -1.49
N PHE A 55 4.79 1.83 -0.68
CA PHE A 55 6.23 1.82 -0.87
C PHE A 55 6.70 0.44 -1.32
N VAL A 56 7.64 0.41 -2.24
CA VAL A 56 8.29 -0.83 -2.72
C VAL A 56 9.79 -0.68 -2.56
N ASN A 57 10.42 -1.70 -2.01
CA ASN A 57 11.85 -1.88 -2.05
C ASN A 57 12.17 -2.83 -3.21
N ALA A 58 12.82 -2.30 -4.23
CA ALA A 58 13.18 -3.03 -5.43
C ALA A 58 14.52 -2.50 -5.96
N ASP A 59 15.25 -3.36 -6.67
CA ASP A 59 16.27 -2.88 -7.60
C ASP A 59 15.59 -2.60 -8.93
N LEU A 60 15.61 -1.34 -9.37
CA LEU A 60 15.00 -0.95 -10.64
C LEU A 60 16.03 -1.09 -11.75
N ASP A 61 16.07 -2.27 -12.35
CA ASP A 61 16.82 -2.51 -13.58
C ASP A 61 15.87 -2.61 -14.78
N ASN A 62 16.30 -2.10 -15.93
CA ASN A 62 15.51 -2.16 -17.17
C ASN A 62 15.36 -3.59 -17.74
N GLU A 63 16.18 -4.53 -17.29
CA GLU A 63 16.21 -5.90 -17.78
C GLU A 63 15.22 -6.82 -17.03
N THR A 64 14.94 -6.50 -15.77
CA THR A 64 14.07 -7.31 -14.91
C THR A 64 12.60 -7.04 -15.19
N LYS A 65 11.94 -7.95 -15.90
CA LYS A 65 10.48 -7.97 -16.04
C LYS A 65 9.85 -8.75 -14.89
N LEU A 66 8.96 -8.09 -14.15
CA LEU A 66 8.15 -8.74 -13.10
C LEU A 66 7.05 -9.58 -13.76
N ALA A 67 7.21 -10.91 -13.72
CA ALA A 67 6.22 -11.89 -14.18
C ALA A 67 4.87 -11.73 -13.47
#